data_AF-A0A8H3G6N5-F1
#
_entry.id   AF-A0A8H3G6N5-F1
#
_cell.length_a   1.000
_cell.length_b   1.000
_cell.length_c   1.000
_cell.angle_alpha   90.00
_cell.angle_beta   90.00
_cell.angle_gamma   90.00
#
_symmetry.space_group_name_H-M   'P 1'
#
loop_
_entity.id
_entity.type
_entity.pdbx_description
1 polymer ?
#
loop_
_entity_poly.entity_id
_entity_poly.type
_entity_poly.pdbx_seq_one_letter_code
_entity_poly.pdbx_strand_id
1 'polypeptide(L)'
;MPSTRRVKVLAIALAIAICTILYLSNDYSSQDFYNRTVAALDKKQVSDQEVAQKLQDIKDAAKAQEPVVPTNPQEPIAASTEDRKPIEVKVPAYAEEQDSEDPTVGRSDDDAKSVAGRKTMLKGGETKDLHSGKEAPMVGDREKEKYPAGKKVEKEEKEESKEDHEVEMELNSILKKGPIIVFSKSYCPFSAKAKRILLEKYTIVPAPYVVELDTHPLGPGLQAALAKSTGKRTVPNVLVNGRSIGGGDDIEALDSEGNLIHKIKGMAGKRIMEAKLTEER
;
A
#
# COMPACT_ATOMS: atom_id res chain seq x y z
N MET A 1 -56.53 0.69 -51.58
CA MET A 1 -55.45 1.45 -50.92
C MET A 1 -55.55 1.28 -49.41
N PRO A 2 -54.44 1.09 -48.66
CA PRO A 2 -54.48 1.09 -47.20
C PRO A 2 -54.79 2.49 -46.67
N SER A 3 -55.69 2.61 -45.69
CA SER A 3 -56.07 3.89 -45.08
C SER A 3 -54.86 4.59 -44.45
N THR A 4 -54.74 5.91 -44.62
CA THR A 4 -53.61 6.73 -44.14
C THR A 4 -53.28 6.54 -42.66
N ARG A 5 -54.30 6.34 -41.79
CA ARG A 5 -54.11 6.02 -40.36
C ARG A 5 -53.36 4.70 -40.14
N ARG A 6 -53.71 3.63 -40.86
CA ARG A 6 -53.01 2.32 -40.79
C ARG A 6 -51.58 2.41 -41.29
N VAL A 7 -51.34 3.16 -42.38
CA VAL A 7 -49.97 3.39 -42.90
C VAL A 7 -49.10 4.10 -41.86
N LYS A 8 -49.62 5.14 -41.18
CA LYS A 8 -48.90 5.83 -40.10
C LYS A 8 -48.59 4.91 -38.91
N VAL A 9 -49.56 4.09 -38.47
CA VAL A 9 -49.34 3.12 -37.37
C VAL A 9 -48.26 2.10 -37.73
N LEU A 10 -48.28 1.55 -38.94
CA LEU A 10 -47.25 0.61 -39.40
C LEU A 10 -45.86 1.26 -39.49
N ALA A 11 -45.76 2.50 -39.99
CA ALA A 11 -44.50 3.24 -40.04
C ALA A 11 -43.92 3.51 -38.64
N ILE A 12 -44.76 3.85 -37.66
CA ILE A 12 -44.35 4.06 -36.26
C ILE A 12 -43.89 2.73 -35.64
N ALA A 13 -44.62 1.63 -35.84
CA ALA A 13 -44.22 0.31 -35.35
C ALA A 13 -42.87 -0.15 -35.93
N LEU A 14 -42.64 0.10 -37.23
CA LEU A 14 -41.38 -0.22 -37.91
C LEU A 14 -40.22 0.65 -37.38
N ALA A 15 -40.46 1.95 -37.15
CA ALA A 15 -39.48 2.84 -36.52
C ALA A 15 -39.12 2.40 -35.09
N ILE A 16 -40.10 2.00 -34.27
CA ILE A 16 -39.87 1.46 -32.93
C ILE A 16 -39.04 0.17 -33.02
N ALA A 17 -39.39 -0.75 -33.93
CA ALA A 17 -38.64 -1.99 -34.13
C ALA A 17 -37.17 -1.72 -34.51
N ILE A 18 -36.91 -0.79 -35.43
CA ILE A 18 -35.55 -0.34 -35.78
C ILE A 18 -34.83 0.24 -34.56
N CYS A 19 -35.46 1.15 -33.81
CA CYS A 19 -34.85 1.72 -32.60
C CYS A 19 -34.54 0.66 -31.54
N THR A 20 -35.39 -0.34 -31.33
CA THR A 20 -35.11 -1.45 -30.41
C THR A 20 -33.99 -2.36 -30.90
N ILE A 21 -33.91 -2.63 -32.21
CA ILE A 21 -32.81 -3.41 -32.80
C ILE A 21 -31.49 -2.64 -32.66
N LEU A 22 -31.46 -1.34 -32.97
CA LEU A 22 -30.28 -0.49 -32.79
C LEU A 22 -29.85 -0.40 -31.32
N TYR A 23 -30.79 -0.23 -30.38
CA TYR A 23 -30.50 -0.23 -28.95
C TYR A 23 -29.86 -1.54 -28.49
N LEU A 24 -30.46 -2.68 -28.85
CA LEU A 24 -29.92 -4.02 -28.55
C LEU A 24 -28.58 -4.30 -29.25
N SER A 25 -28.32 -3.68 -30.41
CA SER A 25 -27.05 -3.81 -31.13
C SER A 25 -25.94 -2.97 -30.51
N ASN A 26 -26.29 -1.85 -29.86
CA ASN A 26 -25.35 -0.94 -29.20
C ASN A 26 -24.74 -1.52 -27.91
N ASP A 27 -25.38 -2.55 -27.32
CA ASP A 27 -24.94 -3.17 -26.05
C ASP A 27 -23.88 -4.30 -26.25
N TYR A 28 -23.55 -4.64 -27.50
CA TYR A 28 -22.60 -5.74 -27.80
C TYR A 28 -21.14 -5.44 -27.44
N SER A 29 -20.79 -4.20 -27.08
CA SER A 29 -19.41 -3.80 -26.75
C SER A 29 -18.84 -4.44 -25.47
N SER A 30 -19.64 -5.18 -24.71
CA SER A 30 -19.21 -5.84 -23.46
C SER A 30 -18.41 -7.15 -23.68
N GLN A 31 -18.49 -7.76 -24.87
CA GLN A 31 -17.86 -9.07 -25.11
C GLN A 31 -16.32 -9.00 -25.16
N ASP A 32 -15.73 -7.94 -25.69
CA ASP A 32 -14.26 -7.80 -25.79
C ASP A 32 -13.59 -7.77 -24.41
N PHE A 33 -14.20 -7.13 -23.41
CA PHE A 33 -13.67 -7.11 -22.05
C PHE A 33 -13.79 -8.48 -21.38
N TYR A 34 -14.93 -9.16 -21.54
CA TYR A 34 -15.15 -10.50 -20.99
C TYR A 34 -14.16 -11.52 -21.58
N ASN A 35 -14.06 -11.58 -22.91
CA ASN A 35 -13.15 -12.50 -23.60
C ASN A 35 -11.68 -12.20 -23.25
N ARG A 36 -11.30 -10.93 -23.12
CA ARG A 36 -9.95 -10.52 -22.71
C ARG A 36 -9.63 -10.87 -21.24
N THR A 37 -10.59 -10.79 -20.34
CA THR A 37 -10.39 -11.16 -18.93
C THR A 37 -10.33 -12.68 -18.74
N VAL A 38 -11.20 -13.45 -19.41
CA VAL A 38 -11.13 -14.92 -19.42
C VAL A 38 -9.80 -15.41 -20.02
N ALA A 39 -9.41 -14.93 -21.20
CA ALA A 39 -8.14 -15.33 -21.83
C ALA A 39 -6.89 -14.94 -21.00
N ALA A 40 -6.97 -13.86 -20.21
CA ALA A 40 -5.91 -13.49 -19.28
C ALA A 40 -5.87 -14.38 -18.03
N LEU A 41 -7.02 -14.82 -17.53
CA LEU A 41 -7.13 -15.78 -16.42
C LEU A 41 -6.62 -17.17 -16.83
N ASP A 42 -7.06 -17.69 -17.97
CA ASP A 42 -6.64 -18.99 -18.50
C ASP A 42 -5.12 -19.02 -18.73
N LYS A 43 -4.57 -17.99 -19.39
CA LYS A 43 -3.12 -17.87 -19.59
C LYS A 43 -2.35 -17.82 -18.27
N LYS A 44 -2.92 -17.19 -17.23
CA LYS A 44 -2.30 -17.19 -15.91
C LYS A 44 -2.34 -18.58 -15.27
N GLN A 45 -3.48 -19.28 -15.30
CA GLN A 45 -3.60 -20.63 -14.75
C GLN A 45 -2.65 -21.62 -15.44
N VAL A 46 -2.52 -21.56 -16.78
CA VAL A 46 -1.53 -22.35 -17.51
C VAL A 46 -0.11 -22.04 -17.02
N SER A 47 0.27 -20.77 -16.88
CA SER A 47 1.61 -20.42 -16.37
C SER A 47 1.85 -20.83 -14.90
N ASP A 48 0.84 -20.72 -14.04
CA ASP A 48 0.92 -21.16 -12.64
C ASP A 48 1.07 -22.70 -12.58
N GLN A 49 0.39 -23.44 -13.46
CA GLN A 49 0.45 -24.90 -13.59
C GLN A 49 1.77 -25.39 -14.19
N GLU A 50 2.30 -24.73 -15.24
CA GLU A 50 3.63 -25.02 -15.81
C GLU A 50 4.75 -24.77 -14.79
N VAL A 51 4.64 -23.72 -13.97
CA VAL A 51 5.57 -23.46 -12.87
C VAL A 51 5.43 -24.52 -11.79
N ALA A 52 4.20 -24.91 -11.41
CA ALA A 52 3.97 -25.98 -10.43
C ALA A 52 4.55 -27.33 -10.90
N GLN A 53 4.38 -27.69 -12.17
CA GLN A 53 4.94 -28.91 -12.77
C GLN A 53 6.48 -28.89 -12.71
N LYS A 54 7.12 -27.83 -13.20
CA LYS A 54 8.59 -27.68 -13.11
C LYS A 54 9.10 -27.73 -11.66
N LEU A 55 8.31 -27.23 -10.70
CA LEU A 55 8.63 -27.29 -9.28
C LEU A 55 8.35 -28.66 -8.62
N GLN A 56 7.70 -29.59 -9.31
CA GLN A 56 7.64 -31.02 -8.97
C GLN A 56 8.82 -31.74 -9.62
N ASP A 57 9.03 -31.56 -10.93
CA ASP A 57 10.13 -32.18 -11.70
C ASP A 57 11.50 -31.93 -11.03
N ILE A 58 11.75 -30.70 -10.55
CA ILE A 58 12.98 -30.33 -9.80
C ILE A 58 13.11 -31.07 -8.46
N LYS A 59 12.00 -31.32 -7.75
CA LYS A 59 12.00 -32.03 -6.45
C LYS A 59 12.21 -33.53 -6.62
N ASP A 60 11.63 -34.10 -7.67
CA ASP A 60 11.80 -35.52 -7.98
C ASP A 60 13.21 -35.79 -8.53
N ALA A 61 13.79 -34.87 -9.32
CA ALA A 61 15.22 -34.91 -9.67
C ALA A 61 16.14 -34.80 -8.44
N ALA A 62 15.82 -33.91 -7.48
CA ALA A 62 16.57 -33.78 -6.22
C ALA A 62 16.45 -35.01 -5.29
N LYS A 63 15.49 -35.92 -5.56
CA LYS A 63 15.29 -37.18 -4.82
C LYS A 63 16.06 -38.37 -5.42
N ALA A 64 16.70 -38.19 -6.58
CA ALA A 64 17.38 -39.26 -7.32
C ALA A 64 18.89 -39.39 -7.04
N GLN A 65 19.44 -38.67 -6.04
CA GLN A 65 20.84 -38.77 -5.63
C GLN A 65 20.97 -38.83 -4.11
N GLU A 66 20.94 -40.05 -3.53
CA GLU A 66 21.42 -40.26 -2.17
C GLU A 66 22.96 -40.30 -2.13
N PRO A 67 23.62 -39.62 -1.18
CA PRO A 67 25.08 -39.53 -1.14
C PRO A 67 25.70 -40.83 -0.60
N VAL A 68 26.60 -41.44 -1.37
CA VAL A 68 27.39 -42.59 -0.93
C VAL A 68 28.38 -42.17 0.15
N VAL A 69 28.23 -42.70 1.37
CA VAL A 69 29.11 -42.45 2.51
C VAL A 69 30.21 -43.52 2.58
N PRO A 70 31.51 -43.17 2.46
CA PRO A 70 32.60 -44.10 2.71
C PRO A 70 32.83 -44.26 4.23
N THR A 71 32.83 -45.50 4.72
CA THR A 71 33.14 -45.82 6.12
C THR A 71 34.53 -46.47 6.24
N ASN A 72 35.40 -45.92 7.11
CA ASN A 72 36.09 -46.60 8.22
C ASN A 72 37.38 -45.82 8.65
N PRO A 73 37.69 -45.67 9.95
CA PRO A 73 38.89 -44.94 10.45
C PRO A 73 40.09 -45.84 10.85
N GLN A 74 41.18 -45.21 11.33
CA GLN A 74 42.48 -45.77 11.83
C GLN A 74 43.46 -46.20 10.70
N GLU A 75 44.80 -46.03 10.76
CA GLU A 75 45.72 -45.43 11.77
C GLU A 75 46.98 -44.77 11.08
N PRO A 76 48.20 -44.48 11.64
CA PRO A 76 48.92 -43.22 11.31
C PRO A 76 50.40 -43.31 10.81
N ILE A 77 51.03 -42.12 10.69
CA ILE A 77 52.49 -41.75 10.61
C ILE A 77 53.39 -42.13 9.41
N ALA A 78 53.73 -41.13 8.57
CA ALA A 78 55.06 -40.81 7.99
C ALA A 78 54.92 -39.56 7.05
N ALA A 79 55.82 -38.57 6.86
CA ALA A 79 57.21 -38.25 7.25
C ALA A 79 58.21 -38.06 6.07
N SER A 80 58.00 -37.03 5.25
CA SER A 80 59.00 -36.34 4.39
C SER A 80 58.40 -34.98 3.96
N THR A 81 58.98 -33.78 4.19
CA THR A 81 60.28 -33.16 3.82
C THR A 81 60.40 -32.71 2.36
N GLU A 82 60.56 -31.37 2.19
CA GLU A 82 61.05 -30.62 1.02
C GLU A 82 60.04 -30.41 -0.14
N ASP A 83 60.03 -29.29 -0.91
CA ASP A 83 60.96 -28.15 -1.01
C ASP A 83 60.25 -26.80 -1.39
N ARG A 84 60.96 -25.67 -1.26
CA ARG A 84 60.77 -24.32 -1.89
C ARG A 84 59.53 -23.44 -1.59
N LYS A 85 59.81 -22.35 -0.85
CA LYS A 85 59.38 -20.95 -1.11
C LYS A 85 60.63 -20.13 -1.57
N PRO A 86 60.58 -18.81 -1.91
CA PRO A 86 59.50 -17.82 -1.86
C PRO A 86 59.30 -16.96 -3.13
N ILE A 87 58.27 -16.10 -3.13
CA ILE A 87 58.33 -14.75 -3.72
C ILE A 87 57.68 -13.78 -2.70
N GLU A 88 58.20 -12.54 -2.61
CA GLU A 88 57.86 -11.49 -1.63
C GLU A 88 57.32 -10.22 -2.33
N VAL A 89 57.10 -9.16 -1.53
CA VAL A 89 56.77 -7.75 -1.85
C VAL A 89 55.26 -7.46 -1.77
N LYS A 90 54.71 -7.01 -0.63
CA LYS A 90 54.92 -5.79 0.20
C LYS A 90 54.06 -4.60 -0.22
N VAL A 91 53.23 -4.16 0.72
CA VAL A 91 52.59 -2.85 0.78
C VAL A 91 53.61 -1.73 1.00
N PRO A 92 53.35 -0.49 0.54
CA PRO A 92 53.97 0.72 1.06
C PRO A 92 53.19 1.25 2.28
N ALA A 93 53.90 1.86 3.23
CA ALA A 93 53.35 2.61 4.36
C ALA A 93 54.28 3.80 4.68
N TYR A 94 53.72 4.94 5.12
CA TYR A 94 54.38 6.04 5.85
C TYR A 94 53.26 6.77 6.65
N ALA A 95 53.28 7.07 7.98
CA ALA A 95 54.34 7.24 8.99
C ALA A 95 55.00 8.65 8.94
N GLU A 96 55.11 9.48 10.00
CA GLU A 96 54.77 9.42 11.46
C GLU A 96 54.14 10.80 11.91
N GLU A 97 53.98 11.28 13.16
CA GLU A 97 54.51 10.90 14.49
C GLU A 97 53.57 11.23 15.72
N GLN A 98 53.80 12.28 16.54
CA GLN A 98 53.28 12.41 17.93
C GLN A 98 52.70 13.79 18.32
N ASP A 99 51.81 13.84 19.34
CA ASP A 99 52.05 14.53 20.63
C ASP A 99 51.11 14.04 21.76
N SER A 100 51.46 14.28 23.04
CA SER A 100 50.78 13.77 24.27
C SER A 100 49.64 14.69 24.81
N GLU A 101 48.78 14.37 25.81
CA GLU A 101 48.87 13.54 27.04
C GLU A 101 47.53 12.84 27.43
N ASP A 102 47.55 11.96 28.46
CA ASP A 102 46.39 11.25 29.06
C ASP A 102 46.45 11.35 30.61
N PRO A 103 45.32 11.34 31.35
CA PRO A 103 45.04 10.12 32.12
C PRO A 103 43.56 9.72 32.25
N THR A 104 43.21 8.62 31.57
CA THR A 104 42.33 7.52 32.01
C THR A 104 40.86 7.83 32.33
N VAL A 105 39.98 7.42 31.42
CA VAL A 105 38.61 6.96 31.70
C VAL A 105 38.49 5.51 31.25
N GLY A 106 37.74 4.68 31.97
CA GLY A 106 37.40 3.34 31.49
C GLY A 106 36.04 2.85 31.99
N ARG A 107 35.21 2.33 31.07
CA ARG A 107 35.03 0.86 30.94
C ARG A 107 33.95 0.47 29.90
N SER A 108 34.42 -0.03 28.76
CA SER A 108 33.83 -1.03 27.85
C SER A 108 32.36 -0.95 27.37
N ASP A 109 32.22 -0.67 26.06
CA ASP A 109 31.70 -1.56 25.01
C ASP A 109 30.19 -1.91 24.86
N ASP A 110 29.64 -1.36 23.77
CA ASP A 110 29.04 -2.06 22.60
C ASP A 110 27.60 -2.64 22.52
N ASP A 111 27.09 -2.50 21.29
CA ASP A 111 25.78 -2.89 20.75
C ASP A 111 25.47 -4.40 20.73
N ALA A 112 24.19 -4.74 20.96
CA ALA A 112 23.55 -5.86 20.26
C ALA A 112 22.02 -5.69 20.15
N LYS A 113 21.51 -5.41 18.94
CA LYS A 113 20.10 -5.71 18.60
C LYS A 113 19.99 -7.21 18.28
N SER A 114 18.94 -7.87 18.76
CA SER A 114 18.65 -9.26 18.36
C SER A 114 17.15 -9.52 18.28
N VAL A 115 16.72 -10.06 17.14
CA VAL A 115 15.35 -10.48 16.86
C VAL A 115 15.27 -12.00 16.99
N ALA A 116 14.54 -12.50 17.97
CA ALA A 116 14.22 -13.92 18.08
C ALA A 116 12.87 -14.14 18.79
N GLY A 117 11.89 -14.69 18.08
CA GLY A 117 10.61 -15.10 18.68
C GLY A 117 10.66 -16.55 19.17
N ARG A 118 10.36 -16.78 20.46
CA ARG A 118 9.86 -18.08 20.94
C ARG A 118 9.12 -17.94 22.27
N LYS A 119 7.81 -18.17 22.26
CA LYS A 119 6.99 -18.21 23.48
C LYS A 119 7.09 -19.60 24.11
N THR A 120 8.03 -19.79 25.03
CA THR A 120 8.11 -21.00 25.86
C THR A 120 6.96 -21.03 26.87
N MET A 121 6.41 -22.23 27.12
CA MET A 121 5.38 -22.45 28.13
C MET A 121 6.07 -22.64 29.50
N LEU A 122 5.78 -21.77 30.48
CA LEU A 122 6.23 -21.99 31.85
C LEU A 122 5.36 -23.05 32.53
N LYS A 123 6.02 -24.11 32.99
CA LYS A 123 5.43 -25.19 33.81
C LYS A 123 5.58 -24.82 35.28
N GLY A 124 4.54 -25.03 36.09
CA GLY A 124 4.52 -24.59 37.49
C GLY A 124 5.47 -25.33 38.43
N GLY A 125 5.81 -24.66 39.54
CA GLY A 125 6.56 -25.16 40.70
C GLY A 125 6.52 -24.09 41.81
N GLU A 126 6.32 -24.49 43.05
CA GLU A 126 5.93 -23.60 44.17
C GLU A 126 7.01 -23.48 45.28
N THR A 127 6.61 -22.89 46.42
CA THR A 127 7.38 -22.65 47.68
C THR A 127 8.34 -21.45 47.59
N LYS A 128 8.47 -20.56 48.59
CA LYS A 128 8.27 -20.59 50.06
C LYS A 128 7.85 -19.19 50.59
N ASP A 129 7.42 -18.92 51.82
CA ASP A 129 6.81 -19.70 52.94
C ASP A 129 6.30 -18.70 54.02
N LEU A 130 5.13 -18.95 54.64
CA LEU A 130 4.63 -18.43 55.95
C LEU A 130 4.54 -16.88 56.15
N HIS A 131 3.63 -16.31 56.97
CA HIS A 131 3.16 -16.73 58.30
C HIS A 131 1.72 -16.24 58.60
N SER A 132 0.98 -17.00 59.46
CA SER A 132 -0.25 -16.65 60.22
C SER A 132 -1.36 -15.79 59.55
N GLY A 133 -2.64 -16.19 59.47
CA GLY A 133 -3.30 -17.41 59.95
C GLY A 133 -4.53 -17.10 60.81
N LYS A 134 -5.74 -17.35 60.27
CA LYS A 134 -7.00 -17.61 61.00
C LYS A 134 -8.10 -18.13 60.07
N GLU A 135 -8.75 -19.20 60.51
CA GLU A 135 -10.13 -19.64 60.27
C GLU A 135 -10.85 -19.29 58.94
N ALA A 136 -11.17 -20.33 58.17
CA ALA A 136 -12.29 -20.38 57.21
C ALA A 136 -13.46 -21.17 57.86
N PRO A 137 -14.75 -20.99 57.48
CA PRO A 137 -15.21 -21.28 56.10
C PRO A 137 -16.38 -20.41 55.56
N MET A 138 -16.60 -20.45 54.24
CA MET A 138 -17.84 -20.99 53.61
C MET A 138 -17.66 -21.00 52.08
N VAL A 139 -18.19 -22.01 51.39
CA VAL A 139 -18.27 -22.02 49.92
C VAL A 139 -19.47 -21.21 49.45
N GLY A 140 -19.32 -20.47 48.36
CA GLY A 140 -20.42 -19.84 47.63
C GLY A 140 -20.11 -19.80 46.14
N ASP A 141 -20.94 -20.44 45.33
CA ASP A 141 -20.76 -20.55 43.88
C ASP A 141 -20.80 -19.19 43.17
N ARG A 142 -20.01 -19.06 42.10
CA ARG A 142 -20.23 -18.03 41.09
C ARG A 142 -19.93 -18.53 39.69
N GLU A 143 -20.77 -18.12 38.75
CA GLU A 143 -20.97 -18.82 37.49
C GLU A 143 -19.90 -18.52 36.43
N LYS A 144 -19.78 -19.43 35.45
CA LYS A 144 -18.89 -19.29 34.30
C LYS A 144 -19.53 -18.39 33.24
N GLU A 145 -19.25 -17.10 33.29
CA GLU A 145 -19.61 -16.20 32.19
C GLU A 145 -18.78 -16.56 30.95
N LYS A 146 -19.47 -16.99 29.88
CA LYS A 146 -18.83 -17.48 28.64
C LYS A 146 -18.57 -16.31 27.70
N TYR A 147 -17.31 -16.05 27.37
CA TYR A 147 -16.97 -15.28 26.17
C TYR A 147 -17.53 -15.98 24.93
N PRO A 148 -18.42 -15.35 24.13
CA PRO A 148 -18.88 -15.93 22.88
C PRO A 148 -17.76 -15.83 21.84
N ALA A 149 -17.26 -16.99 21.41
CA ALA A 149 -16.19 -17.05 20.42
C ALA A 149 -16.67 -16.70 19.00
N GLY A 150 -15.80 -16.06 18.21
CA GLY A 150 -15.86 -16.11 16.75
C GLY A 150 -17.09 -15.49 16.10
N LYS A 151 -17.29 -14.17 16.23
CA LYS A 151 -18.13 -13.46 15.23
C LYS A 151 -17.43 -13.58 13.87
N LYS A 152 -18.05 -14.29 12.92
CA LYS A 152 -17.64 -14.27 11.52
C LYS A 152 -17.60 -12.81 11.06
N VAL A 153 -16.59 -12.43 10.29
CA VAL A 153 -16.67 -11.22 9.46
C VAL A 153 -17.56 -11.56 8.27
N GLU A 154 -18.85 -11.61 8.52
CA GLU A 154 -19.86 -11.59 7.47
C GLU A 154 -19.68 -10.28 6.72
N LYS A 155 -19.44 -10.41 5.41
CA LYS A 155 -19.19 -9.28 4.53
C LYS A 155 -20.54 -8.64 4.27
N GLU A 156 -20.90 -7.64 5.08
CA GLU A 156 -22.13 -6.85 4.90
C GLU A 156 -22.08 -6.15 3.54
N GLU A 157 -22.67 -6.80 2.53
CA GLU A 157 -22.97 -6.20 1.23
C GLU A 157 -24.12 -5.21 1.44
N LYS A 158 -23.75 -4.00 1.89
CA LYS A 158 -24.67 -2.87 1.92
C LYS A 158 -25.15 -2.60 0.50
N GLU A 159 -26.46 -2.50 0.34
CA GLU A 159 -27.06 -1.87 -0.83
C GLU A 159 -26.50 -0.44 -0.91
N GLU A 160 -25.70 -0.17 -1.95
CA GLU A 160 -25.15 1.17 -2.18
C GLU A 160 -26.30 2.10 -2.56
N SER A 161 -26.41 3.21 -1.82
CA SER A 161 -27.46 4.19 -2.11
C SER A 161 -27.18 4.86 -3.46
N LYS A 162 -28.23 5.30 -4.16
CA LYS A 162 -28.07 6.06 -5.41
C LYS A 162 -27.21 7.32 -5.21
N GLU A 163 -27.29 7.91 -4.01
CA GLU A 163 -26.49 9.07 -3.59
C GLU A 163 -25.02 8.71 -3.37
N ASP A 164 -24.69 7.59 -2.71
CA ASP A 164 -23.31 7.10 -2.58
C ASP A 164 -22.69 6.83 -3.97
N HIS A 165 -23.46 6.24 -4.89
CA HIS A 165 -23.00 5.94 -6.25
C HIS A 165 -22.77 7.22 -7.09
N GLU A 166 -23.67 8.22 -7.00
CA GLU A 166 -23.48 9.51 -7.66
C GLU A 166 -22.24 10.26 -7.11
N VAL A 167 -22.05 10.23 -5.79
CA VAL A 167 -20.87 10.78 -5.10
C VAL A 167 -19.59 10.08 -5.54
N GLU A 168 -19.57 8.75 -5.70
CA GLU A 168 -18.41 8.04 -6.21
C GLU A 168 -18.12 8.37 -7.69
N MET A 169 -19.16 8.43 -8.54
CA MET A 169 -18.98 8.83 -9.94
C MET A 169 -18.38 10.23 -10.06
N GLU A 170 -18.86 11.21 -9.28
CA GLU A 170 -18.32 12.57 -9.36
C GLU A 170 -16.95 12.69 -8.67
N LEU A 171 -16.67 11.96 -7.59
CA LEU A 171 -15.30 11.88 -7.05
C LEU A 171 -14.33 11.33 -8.10
N ASN A 172 -14.71 10.27 -8.82
CA ASN A 172 -13.93 9.71 -9.92
C ASN A 172 -13.83 10.64 -11.14
N SER A 173 -14.82 11.49 -11.40
CA SER A 173 -14.79 12.57 -12.40
C SER A 173 -13.78 13.65 -12.02
N ILE A 174 -13.82 14.12 -10.78
CA ILE A 174 -12.88 15.11 -10.21
C ILE A 174 -11.44 14.60 -10.24
N LEU A 175 -11.20 13.36 -9.80
CA LEU A 175 -9.85 12.75 -9.79
C LEU A 175 -9.22 12.61 -11.19
N LYS A 176 -10.03 12.63 -12.26
CA LYS A 176 -9.56 12.60 -13.65
C LYS A 176 -9.19 13.99 -14.19
N LYS A 177 -9.64 15.09 -13.57
CA LYS A 177 -9.39 16.47 -14.05
C LYS A 177 -7.89 16.84 -14.04
N GLY A 178 -7.09 16.26 -13.15
CA GLY A 178 -5.67 16.58 -13.03
C GLY A 178 -4.83 15.54 -12.28
N PRO A 179 -3.49 15.73 -12.19
CA PRO A 179 -2.59 14.98 -11.33
C PRO A 179 -2.67 15.44 -9.87
N ILE A 180 -2.97 16.71 -9.63
CA ILE A 180 -3.10 17.33 -8.31
C ILE A 180 -4.52 17.86 -8.17
N ILE A 181 -5.22 17.44 -7.11
CA ILE A 181 -6.56 17.91 -6.75
C ILE A 181 -6.49 18.54 -5.36
N VAL A 182 -7.05 19.73 -5.21
CA VAL A 182 -7.13 20.46 -3.93
C VAL A 182 -8.60 20.53 -3.50
N PHE A 183 -9.01 19.63 -2.62
CA PHE A 183 -10.31 19.75 -1.96
C PHE A 183 -10.21 20.83 -0.87
N SER A 184 -11.10 21.80 -0.94
CA SER A 184 -11.03 23.09 -0.25
C SER A 184 -12.41 23.45 0.32
N LYS A 185 -12.49 24.51 1.12
CA LYS A 185 -13.72 25.29 1.32
C LYS A 185 -13.41 26.78 1.24
N SER A 186 -14.31 27.57 0.66
CA SER A 186 -14.05 28.97 0.32
C SER A 186 -13.64 29.83 1.52
N TYR A 187 -14.27 29.59 2.68
CA TYR A 187 -14.05 30.29 3.95
C TYR A 187 -12.90 29.74 4.81
N CYS A 188 -12.22 28.66 4.40
CA CYS A 188 -11.23 28.00 5.26
C CYS A 188 -9.83 28.65 5.11
N PRO A 189 -9.24 29.21 6.18
CA PRO A 189 -7.94 29.88 6.11
C PRO A 189 -6.79 28.91 5.77
N PHE A 190 -6.86 27.67 6.25
CA PHE A 190 -5.91 26.61 5.89
C PHE A 190 -6.00 26.25 4.39
N SER A 191 -7.21 26.27 3.82
CA SER A 191 -7.40 26.02 2.39
C SER A 191 -6.93 27.21 1.54
N ALA A 192 -7.14 28.45 2.00
CA ALA A 192 -6.55 29.63 1.37
C ALA A 192 -5.01 29.59 1.38
N LYS A 193 -4.39 29.19 2.51
CA LYS A 193 -2.94 28.99 2.61
C LYS A 193 -2.42 27.95 1.61
N ALA A 194 -3.03 26.75 1.58
CA ALA A 194 -2.62 25.68 0.66
C ALA A 194 -2.81 26.06 -0.82
N LYS A 195 -3.88 26.79 -1.16
CA LYS A 195 -4.12 27.32 -2.51
C LYS A 195 -3.03 28.32 -2.91
N ARG A 196 -2.69 29.30 -2.05
CA ARG A 196 -1.60 30.25 -2.32
C ARG A 196 -0.27 29.57 -2.61
N ILE A 197 0.11 28.59 -1.79
CA ILE A 197 1.34 27.82 -2.03
C ILE A 197 1.27 27.11 -3.40
N LEU A 198 0.22 26.33 -3.65
CA LEU A 198 0.14 25.45 -4.83
C LEU A 198 -0.21 26.16 -6.16
N LEU A 199 -0.72 27.39 -6.12
CA LEU A 199 -1.21 28.12 -7.31
C LEU A 199 -0.46 29.43 -7.58
N GLU A 200 0.09 30.09 -6.56
CA GLU A 200 0.77 31.39 -6.70
C GLU A 200 2.29 31.22 -6.56
N LYS A 201 2.75 30.52 -5.51
CA LYS A 201 4.20 30.33 -5.21
C LYS A 201 4.90 29.34 -6.15
N TYR A 202 4.15 28.43 -6.80
CA TYR A 202 4.70 27.39 -7.67
C TYR A 202 4.04 27.34 -9.04
N THR A 203 4.86 27.44 -10.10
CA THR A 203 4.47 27.09 -11.46
C THR A 203 4.40 25.57 -11.60
N ILE A 204 3.19 25.02 -11.69
CA ILE A 204 2.92 23.58 -11.85
C ILE A 204 2.09 23.35 -13.11
N VAL A 205 2.52 22.42 -13.96
CA VAL A 205 1.88 22.09 -15.24
C VAL A 205 1.60 20.58 -15.33
N PRO A 206 0.34 20.15 -15.57
CA PRO A 206 -0.88 20.96 -15.56
C PRO A 206 -1.20 21.51 -14.17
N ALA A 207 -1.91 22.63 -14.11
CA ALA A 207 -2.23 23.33 -12.87
C ALA A 207 -3.10 22.47 -11.91
N PRO A 208 -2.92 22.61 -10.57
CA PRO A 208 -3.76 21.92 -9.60
C PRO A 208 -5.24 22.30 -9.73
N TYR A 209 -6.12 21.30 -9.73
CA TYR A 209 -7.56 21.51 -9.83
C TYR A 209 -8.20 21.68 -8.45
N VAL A 210 -8.89 22.82 -8.22
CA VAL A 210 -9.52 23.14 -6.93
C VAL A 210 -11.00 22.72 -6.94
N VAL A 211 -11.47 22.13 -5.85
CA VAL A 211 -12.89 21.85 -5.59
C VAL A 211 -13.29 22.43 -4.24
N GLU A 212 -14.18 23.41 -4.24
CA GLU A 212 -14.74 24.04 -3.04
C GLU A 212 -15.96 23.22 -2.55
N LEU A 213 -15.76 22.43 -1.50
CA LEU A 213 -16.75 21.47 -0.97
C LEU A 213 -17.92 22.12 -0.23
N ASP A 214 -17.90 23.45 -0.04
CA ASP A 214 -19.00 24.25 0.52
C ASP A 214 -19.95 24.81 -0.55
N THR A 215 -19.50 24.92 -1.80
CA THR A 215 -20.35 25.35 -2.93
C THR A 215 -20.72 24.21 -3.89
N HIS A 216 -20.04 23.07 -3.80
CA HIS A 216 -20.33 21.90 -4.63
C HIS A 216 -21.64 21.21 -4.19
N PRO A 217 -22.59 20.86 -5.09
CA PRO A 217 -23.87 20.24 -4.72
C PRO A 217 -23.72 18.95 -3.91
N LEU A 218 -22.85 18.05 -4.35
CA LEU A 218 -22.51 16.80 -3.64
C LEU A 218 -21.44 16.98 -2.54
N GLY A 219 -21.13 18.23 -2.14
CA GLY A 219 -20.00 18.59 -1.26
C GLY A 219 -19.89 17.78 0.04
N PRO A 220 -20.98 17.62 0.84
CA PRO A 220 -20.96 16.77 2.04
C PRO A 220 -20.68 15.29 1.74
N GLY A 221 -21.26 14.76 0.66
CA GLY A 221 -21.03 13.38 0.20
C GLY A 221 -19.58 13.17 -0.24
N LEU A 222 -19.03 14.07 -1.05
CA LEU A 222 -17.63 14.07 -1.44
C LEU A 222 -16.70 14.14 -0.22
N GLN A 223 -17.01 14.99 0.77
CA GLN A 223 -16.21 15.06 2.02
C GLN A 223 -16.26 13.73 2.80
N ALA A 224 -17.41 13.04 2.82
CA ALA A 224 -17.54 11.71 3.41
C ALA A 224 -16.77 10.63 2.60
N ALA A 225 -16.85 10.65 1.27
CA ALA A 225 -16.12 9.73 0.39
C ALA A 225 -14.59 9.92 0.47
N LEU A 226 -14.12 11.17 0.61
CA LEU A 226 -12.73 11.50 0.89
C LEU A 226 -12.28 10.98 2.26
N ALA A 227 -13.15 11.04 3.27
CA ALA A 227 -12.87 10.44 4.57
C ALA A 227 -12.79 8.90 4.50
N LYS A 228 -13.69 8.25 3.74
CA LYS A 228 -13.66 6.79 3.47
C LYS A 228 -12.35 6.38 2.77
N SER A 229 -11.93 7.12 1.74
CA SER A 229 -10.82 6.74 0.84
C SER A 229 -9.43 7.24 1.24
N THR A 230 -9.32 8.37 1.95
CA THR A 230 -8.04 9.00 2.32
C THR A 230 -7.80 9.12 3.82
N GLY A 231 -8.80 8.81 4.65
CA GLY A 231 -8.75 8.98 6.11
C GLY A 231 -8.87 10.42 6.61
N LYS A 232 -8.53 11.44 5.80
CA LYS A 232 -8.68 12.85 6.18
C LYS A 232 -10.14 13.31 6.02
N ARG A 233 -10.75 13.74 7.14
CA ARG A 233 -12.11 14.33 7.21
C ARG A 233 -12.12 15.86 7.03
N THR A 234 -10.98 16.52 7.15
CA THR A 234 -10.82 17.98 7.18
C THR A 234 -10.49 18.55 5.80
N VAL A 235 -10.59 19.89 5.68
CA VAL A 235 -10.12 20.64 4.51
C VAL A 235 -8.98 21.59 4.92
N PRO A 236 -8.01 21.87 4.04
CA PRO A 236 -7.88 21.29 2.70
C PRO A 236 -7.47 19.81 2.77
N ASN A 237 -7.70 19.08 1.69
CA ASN A 237 -7.16 17.75 1.47
C ASN A 237 -6.56 17.72 0.05
N VAL A 238 -5.23 17.78 -0.02
CA VAL A 238 -4.49 17.84 -1.29
C VAL A 238 -4.11 16.43 -1.70
N LEU A 239 -4.56 16.01 -2.88
CA LEU A 239 -4.31 14.69 -3.44
C LEU A 239 -3.35 14.78 -4.62
N VAL A 240 -2.37 13.87 -4.70
CA VAL A 240 -1.54 13.64 -5.88
C VAL A 240 -1.83 12.23 -6.39
N ASN A 241 -2.27 12.10 -7.64
CA ASN A 241 -2.74 10.83 -8.22
C ASN A 241 -3.74 10.08 -7.32
N GLY A 242 -4.70 10.80 -6.73
CA GLY A 242 -5.72 10.26 -5.83
C GLY A 242 -5.26 9.91 -4.41
N ARG A 243 -3.96 10.02 -4.10
CA ARG A 243 -3.41 9.79 -2.76
C ARG A 243 -3.21 11.11 -2.03
N SER A 244 -3.71 11.23 -0.79
CA SER A 244 -3.50 12.44 0.00
C SER A 244 -2.02 12.65 0.31
N ILE A 245 -1.54 13.88 0.11
CA ILE A 245 -0.21 14.34 0.54
C ILE A 245 -0.29 15.21 1.79
N GLY A 246 -1.47 15.76 2.13
CA GLY A 246 -1.59 16.66 3.27
C GLY A 246 -2.88 17.49 3.32
N GLY A 247 -3.05 18.18 4.45
CA GLY A 247 -3.88 19.37 4.62
C GLY A 247 -3.03 20.65 4.61
N GLY A 248 -3.51 21.72 5.25
CA GLY A 248 -2.90 23.05 5.13
C GLY A 248 -1.47 23.10 5.68
N ASP A 249 -1.29 22.61 6.90
CA ASP A 249 -0.02 22.66 7.63
C ASP A 249 0.99 21.65 7.08
N ASP A 250 0.51 20.48 6.63
CA ASP A 250 1.32 19.48 5.90
C ASP A 250 1.96 20.08 4.62
N ILE A 251 1.22 20.93 3.89
CA ILE A 251 1.70 21.59 2.66
C ILE A 251 2.64 22.75 2.99
N GLU A 252 2.38 23.50 4.05
CA GLU A 252 3.27 24.57 4.53
C GLU A 252 4.61 24.04 5.05
N ALA A 253 4.61 22.90 5.75
CA ALA A 253 5.83 22.22 6.16
C ALA A 253 6.65 21.76 4.94
N LEU A 254 6.03 21.06 4.00
CA LEU A 254 6.69 20.61 2.75
C LEU A 254 7.23 21.79 1.91
N ASP A 255 6.54 22.93 1.91
CA ASP A 255 6.98 24.18 1.25
C ASP A 255 8.20 24.80 1.97
N SER A 256 8.13 24.91 3.29
CA SER A 256 9.19 25.49 4.13
C SER A 256 10.48 24.66 4.16
N GLU A 257 10.35 23.34 4.07
CA GLU A 257 11.47 22.40 3.92
C GLU A 257 12.05 22.35 2.49
N GLY A 258 11.39 22.98 1.51
CA GLY A 258 11.72 22.82 0.08
C GLY A 258 11.34 21.46 -0.52
N ASN A 259 10.80 20.54 0.29
CA ASN A 259 10.48 19.16 -0.09
C ASN A 259 9.25 19.02 -1.01
N LEU A 260 8.36 20.02 -1.09
CA LEU A 260 7.07 19.91 -1.78
C LEU A 260 7.20 19.51 -3.26
N ILE A 261 8.14 20.09 -4.00
CA ILE A 261 8.32 19.79 -5.43
C ILE A 261 8.90 18.39 -5.64
N HIS A 262 9.78 17.93 -4.75
CA HIS A 262 10.29 16.56 -4.77
C HIS A 262 9.16 15.55 -4.47
N LYS A 263 8.35 15.82 -3.44
CA LYS A 263 7.17 15.03 -3.06
C LYS A 263 6.17 14.92 -4.21
N ILE A 264 5.82 16.05 -4.85
CA ILE A 264 4.90 16.11 -5.99
C ILE A 264 5.46 15.31 -7.18
N LYS A 265 6.71 15.55 -7.60
CA LYS A 265 7.30 14.83 -8.74
C LYS A 265 7.38 13.31 -8.49
N GLY A 266 7.78 12.89 -7.29
CA GLY A 266 7.84 11.49 -6.90
C GLY A 266 6.49 10.75 -6.88
N MET A 267 5.39 11.44 -6.54
CA MET A 267 4.05 10.84 -6.51
C MET A 267 3.24 11.02 -7.80
N ALA A 268 3.46 12.12 -8.53
CA ALA A 268 2.76 12.41 -9.78
C ALA A 268 3.37 11.66 -10.97
N GLY A 269 4.69 11.46 -10.97
CA GLY A 269 5.43 10.87 -12.08
C GLY A 269 5.19 11.63 -13.39
N LYS A 270 5.03 10.87 -14.48
CA LYS A 270 4.87 11.40 -15.86
C LYS A 270 3.60 12.23 -16.11
N ARG A 271 2.69 12.39 -15.12
CA ARG A 271 1.49 13.25 -15.25
C ARG A 271 1.75 14.73 -14.93
N ILE A 272 2.93 15.06 -14.39
CA ILE A 272 3.40 16.45 -14.23
C ILE A 272 4.49 16.71 -15.28
N MET A 273 4.32 17.79 -16.04
CA MET A 273 5.26 18.25 -17.07
C MET A 273 6.28 19.22 -16.49
N GLU A 274 5.83 20.17 -15.66
CA GLU A 274 6.66 21.15 -14.98
C GLU A 274 6.19 21.31 -13.53
N ALA A 275 7.13 21.50 -12.61
CA ALA A 275 6.87 21.93 -11.24
C ALA A 275 8.14 22.61 -10.70
N LYS A 276 8.07 23.91 -10.49
CA LYS A 276 9.16 24.78 -10.00
C LYS A 276 8.58 25.99 -9.24
N LEU A 277 9.40 26.70 -8.46
CA LEU A 277 8.99 27.98 -7.88
C LEU A 277 8.61 28.97 -9.01
N THR A 278 7.58 29.77 -8.77
CA THR A 278 7.26 30.92 -9.63
C THR A 278 8.38 31.95 -9.48
N GLU A 279 8.94 32.42 -10.59
CA GLU A 279 9.85 33.58 -10.59
C GLU A 279 9.03 34.85 -10.39
N GLU A 280 9.36 35.66 -9.38
CA GLU A 280 8.75 36.98 -9.16
C GLU A 280 9.05 37.92 -10.34
N ARG A 281 8.10 38.78 -10.69
CA ARG A 281 8.04 39.44 -12.01
C ARG A 281 7.59 40.89 -11.94
#